data_AF-G7KHN2-F1
#
_entry.id   AF-G7KHN2-F1
#
_cell.length_a   1.000
_cell.length_b   1.000
_cell.length_c   1.000
_cell.angle_alpha   90.00
_cell.angle_beta   90.00
_cell.angle_gamma   90.00
#
_symmetry.space_group_name_H-M   'P 1'
#
loop_
_entity.id
_entity.type
_entity.pdbx_description
1 polymer ?
#
loop_
_entity_poly.entity_id
_entity_poly.type
_entity_poly.pdbx_seq_one_letter_code
_entity_poly.pdbx_strand_id
1 'polypeptide(L)'
;MELGDVQEFFAGKTILVTGVTGFLGKVFVEKMLRVQPDIKKLYLLIRSPNIGLATQRLHVEVFRKELFKVQRAEKGADFDSFISEKVVAVVGDVSLEMLGVKDVKRNEEMLKEIDIIVHSAATTKLDDR
;
A
#
# COMPACT_ATOMS: atom_id res chain seq x y z
N MET A 1 -9.57 22.81 17.35
CA MET A 1 -8.95 22.21 16.14
C MET A 1 -10.11 21.68 15.34
N GLU A 2 -10.57 22.41 14.32
CA GLU A 2 -11.59 21.87 13.42
C GLU A 2 -10.95 20.68 12.72
N LEU A 3 -11.53 19.49 12.88
CA LEU A 3 -11.17 18.37 12.02
C LEU A 3 -11.67 18.75 10.63
N GLY A 4 -10.76 19.20 9.77
CA GLY A 4 -11.04 19.34 8.34
C GLY A 4 -11.59 18.03 7.78
N ASP A 5 -12.30 18.11 6.65
CA ASP A 5 -12.84 16.95 5.98
C ASP A 5 -11.73 15.91 5.75
N VAL A 6 -11.97 14.67 6.18
CA VAL A 6 -11.02 13.56 6.04
C VAL A 6 -10.66 13.36 4.56
N GLN A 7 -11.60 13.61 3.64
CA GLN A 7 -11.33 13.51 2.22
C GLN A 7 -10.33 14.57 1.75
N GLU A 8 -10.52 15.83 2.18
CA GLU A 8 -9.61 16.93 1.87
C GLU A 8 -8.21 16.69 2.44
N PHE A 9 -8.09 16.11 3.64
CA PHE A 9 -6.79 15.79 4.23
C PHE A 9 -5.97 14.81 3.38
N PHE A 10 -6.61 13.78 2.82
CA PHE A 10 -5.93 12.74 2.01
C PHE A 10 -5.79 13.11 0.53
N ALA A 11 -6.48 14.15 0.06
CA ALA A 11 -6.37 14.62 -1.31
C ALA A 11 -4.92 15.00 -1.66
N GLY A 12 -4.43 14.47 -2.78
CA GLY A 12 -3.06 14.68 -3.26
C GLY A 12 -1.96 14.03 -2.42
N LYS A 13 -2.30 13.31 -1.34
CA LYS A 13 -1.31 12.69 -0.44
C LYS A 13 -0.74 11.40 -1.00
N THR A 14 0.53 11.16 -0.70
CA THR A 14 1.22 9.90 -0.93
C THR A 14 1.42 9.17 0.39
N ILE A 15 1.01 7.91 0.45
CA ILE A 15 1.06 7.12 1.69
C ILE A 15 1.97 5.91 1.51
N LEU A 16 2.89 5.71 2.45
CA LEU A 16 3.59 4.44 2.60
C LEU A 16 2.83 3.55 3.58
N VAL A 17 2.44 2.36 3.12
CA VAL A 17 1.78 1.34 3.93
C VAL A 17 2.72 0.15 4.12
N THR A 18 2.93 -0.23 5.37
CA THR A 18 3.64 -1.48 5.72
C THR A 18 2.65 -2.51 6.27
N GLY A 19 2.93 -3.80 6.07
CA GLY A 19 2.05 -4.86 6.54
C GLY A 19 0.78 -5.04 5.69
N VAL A 20 0.83 -4.63 4.42
CA VAL A 20 -0.33 -4.70 3.49
C VAL A 20 -0.86 -6.11 3.25
N THR A 21 -0.04 -7.15 3.45
CA THR A 21 -0.48 -8.55 3.33
C THR A 21 -1.21 -9.05 4.58
N GLY A 22 -1.18 -8.31 5.69
CA GLY A 22 -1.98 -8.56 6.88
C GLY A 22 -3.44 -8.13 6.71
N PHE A 23 -4.32 -8.57 7.60
CA PHE A 23 -5.76 -8.28 7.50
C PHE A 23 -6.06 -6.77 7.49
N LEU A 24 -5.57 -6.04 8.50
CA LEU A 24 -5.82 -4.59 8.64
C LEU A 24 -5.24 -3.79 7.47
N GLY A 25 -4.03 -4.13 7.01
CA GLY A 25 -3.40 -3.48 5.87
C GLY A 25 -4.23 -3.57 4.58
N LYS A 26 -4.84 -4.73 4.31
CA LYS A 26 -5.73 -4.90 3.15
C LYS A 26 -6.98 -4.04 3.26
N VAL A 27 -7.61 -4.05 4.44
CA VAL A 27 -8.83 -3.26 4.71
C VAL A 27 -8.55 -1.77 4.55
N PHE A 28 -7.41 -1.30 5.07
CA PHE A 28 -6.97 0.07 4.90
C PHE A 28 -6.80 0.44 3.42
N VAL A 29 -6.04 -0.35 2.65
CA VAL A 29 -5.81 -0.09 1.22
C VAL A 29 -7.10 -0.14 0.40
N GLU A 30 -7.97 -1.12 0.65
CA GLU A 30 -9.31 -1.19 0.03
C GLU A 30 -10.07 0.11 0.28
N LYS A 31 -10.15 0.51 1.56
CA LYS A 31 -10.92 1.68 1.96
C LYS A 31 -10.36 2.95 1.33
N MET A 32 -9.05 3.15 1.35
CA MET A 32 -8.39 4.31 0.72
C MET A 32 -8.72 4.38 -0.77
N LEU A 33 -8.53 3.28 -1.50
CA LEU A 33 -8.80 3.25 -2.94
C LEU A 33 -10.28 3.47 -3.28
N ARG A 34 -11.21 3.08 -2.39
CA ARG A 34 -12.64 3.23 -2.61
C ARG A 34 -13.20 4.61 -2.24
N VAL A 35 -12.74 5.21 -1.13
CA VAL A 35 -13.36 6.45 -0.59
C VAL A 35 -12.47 7.69 -0.68
N GLN A 36 -11.21 7.52 -1.08
CA GLN A 36 -10.23 8.61 -1.27
C GLN A 36 -9.75 8.62 -2.73
N PRO A 37 -10.61 8.98 -3.71
CA PRO A 37 -10.25 8.92 -5.13
C PRO A 37 -9.08 9.85 -5.49
N ASP A 38 -8.94 10.95 -4.76
CA ASP A 38 -7.93 11.99 -5.00
C ASP A 38 -6.60 11.72 -4.29
N ILE A 39 -6.45 10.56 -3.63
CA ILE A 39 -5.15 10.13 -3.14
C ILE A 39 -4.16 10.05 -4.30
N LYS A 40 -2.96 10.60 -4.13
CA LYS A 40 -1.96 10.62 -5.21
C LYS A 40 -1.42 9.23 -5.46
N LYS A 41 -0.93 8.55 -4.42
CA LYS A 41 -0.22 7.27 -4.56
C LYS A 41 -0.14 6.50 -3.25
N LEU A 42 -0.16 5.17 -3.34
CA LEU A 42 0.10 4.23 -2.26
C LEU A 42 1.40 3.46 -2.55
N TYR A 43 2.43 3.68 -1.75
CA TYR A 43 3.59 2.80 -1.69
C TYR A 43 3.28 1.64 -0.75
N LEU A 44 3.34 0.41 -1.26
CA LEU A 44 3.04 -0.79 -0.49
C LEU A 44 4.30 -1.60 -0.26
N LEU A 45 4.82 -1.57 0.97
CA LEU A 45 6.02 -2.32 1.34
C LEU A 45 5.71 -3.80 1.48
N ILE A 46 6.44 -4.64 0.74
CA ILE A 46 6.32 -6.09 0.76
C ILE A 46 7.67 -6.78 0.85
N ARG A 47 7.71 -7.76 1.76
CA ARG A 47 8.81 -8.72 1.85
C ARG A 47 8.74 -9.69 0.67
N SER A 48 9.74 -9.60 -0.20
CA SER A 48 9.87 -10.40 -1.41
C SER A 48 11.34 -10.40 -1.88
N PRO A 49 11.81 -11.44 -2.60
CA PRO A 49 13.15 -11.43 -3.19
C PRO A 49 13.32 -10.41 -4.33
N ASN A 50 12.25 -10.11 -5.07
CA ASN A 50 12.28 -9.17 -6.20
C ASN A 50 10.91 -8.54 -6.46
N ILE A 51 10.88 -7.53 -7.33
CA ILE A 51 9.69 -6.73 -7.63
C ILE A 51 8.61 -7.54 -8.35
N GLY A 52 8.97 -8.45 -9.27
CA GLY A 52 7.99 -9.28 -9.98
C GLY A 52 7.19 -10.17 -9.02
N LEU A 53 7.89 -10.83 -8.10
CA LEU A 53 7.27 -11.64 -7.04
C LEU A 53 6.49 -10.78 -6.04
N ALA A 54 6.94 -9.56 -5.76
CA ALA A 54 6.21 -8.65 -4.88
C ALA A 54 4.87 -8.21 -5.49
N THR A 55 4.87 -7.84 -6.77
CA THR A 55 3.66 -7.47 -7.52
C THR A 55 2.71 -8.65 -7.63
N GLN A 56 3.21 -9.85 -7.96
CA GLN A 56 2.38 -11.06 -7.98
C GLN A 56 1.75 -11.32 -6.61
N ARG A 57 2.54 -11.19 -5.54
CA ARG A 57 2.07 -11.38 -4.17
C ARG A 57 0.97 -10.38 -3.78
N LEU A 58 1.12 -9.09 -4.12
CA LEU A 58 0.04 -8.10 -3.94
C LEU A 58 -1.22 -8.52 -4.67
N HIS A 59 -1.09 -8.88 -5.93
CA HIS A 59 -2.24 -9.23 -6.74
C HIS A 59 -2.99 -10.43 -6.14
N VAL A 60 -2.28 -11.49 -5.78
CA VAL A 60 -2.89 -12.72 -5.22
C VAL A 60 -3.38 -12.55 -3.77
N GLU A 61 -2.57 -11.95 -2.90
CA GLU A 61 -2.88 -11.89 -1.46
C GLU A 61 -3.77 -10.71 -1.07
N VAL A 62 -3.83 -9.65 -1.90
CA VAL A 62 -4.55 -8.40 -1.63
C VAL A 62 -5.67 -8.19 -2.65
N PHE A 63 -5.33 -7.88 -3.91
CA PHE A 63 -6.30 -7.34 -4.87
C PHE A 63 -7.29 -8.37 -5.44
N ARG A 64 -6.93 -9.67 -5.47
CA ARG A 64 -7.84 -10.77 -5.85
C ARG A 64 -8.74 -11.23 -4.70
N LYS A 65 -8.57 -10.74 -3.48
CA LYS A 65 -9.43 -11.14 -2.36
C LYS A 65 -10.84 -10.58 -2.51
N GLU A 66 -11.81 -11.28 -1.93
CA GLU A 66 -13.22 -10.87 -1.89
C GLU A 66 -13.43 -9.47 -1.30
N LEU A 67 -12.49 -9.02 -0.47
CA LEU A 67 -12.46 -7.66 0.04
C LEU A 67 -12.56 -6.59 -1.07
N PHE A 68 -11.94 -6.83 -2.24
CA PHE A 68 -11.96 -5.90 -3.38
C PHE A 68 -13.10 -6.17 -4.37
N LYS A 69 -14.05 -7.06 -4.08
CA LYS A 69 -15.11 -7.43 -5.03
C LYS A 69 -15.97 -6.25 -5.49
N VAL A 70 -16.24 -5.31 -4.59
CA VAL A 70 -17.04 -4.12 -4.89
C VAL A 70 -16.30 -3.22 -5.87
N GLN A 71 -15.04 -2.88 -5.58
CA GLN A 71 -14.22 -2.07 -6.48
C GLN A 71 -14.02 -2.74 -7.84
N ARG A 72 -13.84 -4.08 -7.88
CA ARG A 72 -13.76 -4.81 -9.15
C ARG A 72 -15.07 -4.77 -9.94
N ALA A 73 -16.22 -4.87 -9.27
CA ALA A 73 -17.52 -4.78 -9.94
C ALA A 73 -17.80 -3.36 -10.46
N GLU A 74 -17.44 -2.33 -9.68
CA GLU A 74 -17.63 -0.92 -10.05
C GLU A 74 -16.71 -0.47 -11.18
N LYS A 75 -15.45 -0.91 -11.18
CA LYS A 75 -14.44 -0.52 -12.18
C LYS A 75 -14.40 -1.45 -13.39
N GLY A 76 -14.89 -2.67 -13.27
CA GLY A 76 -14.89 -3.66 -14.35
C GLY A 76 -13.49 -3.89 -14.93
N ALA A 77 -13.36 -3.76 -16.25
CA ALA A 77 -12.10 -3.96 -16.97
C ALA A 77 -11.00 -2.95 -16.59
N ASP A 78 -11.37 -1.78 -16.05
CA ASP A 78 -10.43 -0.73 -15.69
C ASP A 78 -9.81 -0.92 -14.31
N PHE A 79 -10.22 -1.96 -13.56
CA PHE A 79 -9.74 -2.20 -12.20
C PHE A 79 -8.21 -2.31 -12.14
N ASP A 80 -7.60 -3.14 -12.99
CA ASP A 80 -6.15 -3.35 -12.95
C ASP A 80 -5.38 -2.08 -13.35
N SER A 81 -5.90 -1.31 -14.31
CA SER A 81 -5.34 -0.01 -14.71
C SER A 81 -5.39 0.98 -13.54
N PHE A 82 -6.55 1.10 -12.89
CA PHE A 82 -6.73 1.95 -11.71
C PHE A 82 -5.79 1.60 -10.56
N ILE A 83 -5.63 0.31 -10.26
CA ILE A 83 -4.66 -0.14 -9.25
C ILE A 83 -3.24 0.24 -9.67
N SER A 84 -2.86 0.01 -10.92
CA SER A 84 -1.51 0.32 -11.41
C SER A 84 -1.17 1.81 -11.40
N GLU A 85 -2.17 2.68 -11.55
CA GLU A 85 -2.01 4.13 -11.46
C GLU A 85 -1.80 4.60 -10.02
N LYS A 86 -2.57 4.04 -9.07
CA LYS A 86 -2.58 4.50 -7.68
C LYS A 86 -1.58 3.78 -6.79
N VAL A 87 -1.13 2.58 -7.15
CA VAL A 87 -0.36 1.70 -6.26
C VAL A 87 1.01 1.38 -6.84
N VAL A 88 2.02 1.47 -5.98
CA VAL A 88 3.37 0.99 -6.30
C VAL A 88 3.86 0.00 -5.26
N ALA A 89 4.22 -1.19 -5.72
CA ALA A 89 4.87 -2.20 -4.89
C ALA A 89 6.31 -1.77 -4.57
N VAL A 90 6.70 -1.89 -3.30
CA VAL A 90 8.06 -1.62 -2.84
C VAL A 90 8.59 -2.86 -2.16
N VAL A 91 9.69 -3.40 -2.68
CA VAL A 91 10.38 -4.53 -2.05
C VAL A 91 11.16 -4.02 -0.85
N GLY A 92 10.90 -4.59 0.32
CA GLY A 92 11.65 -4.26 1.52
C GLY A 92 11.16 -4.98 2.77
N ASP A 93 11.85 -4.73 3.88
CA ASP A 93 11.60 -5.29 5.19
C ASP A 93 11.77 -4.19 6.26
N VAL A 94 10.76 -4.03 7.11
CA VAL A 94 10.74 -3.01 8.17
C VAL A 94 11.82 -3.22 9.24
N SER A 95 12.39 -4.43 9.34
CA SER A 95 13.46 -4.75 10.28
C SER A 95 14.85 -4.32 9.80
N LEU A 96 14.98 -3.88 8.54
CA LEU A 96 16.24 -3.48 7.94
C LEU A 96 16.38 -1.96 7.90
N GLU A 97 17.62 -1.49 7.91
CA GLU A 97 17.94 -0.09 7.67
C GLU A 97 17.36 0.37 6.33
N MET A 98 16.82 1.60 6.30
CA MET A 98 16.14 2.16 5.13
C MET A 98 15.05 1.23 4.56
N LEU A 99 14.36 0.47 5.43
CA LEU A 99 13.34 -0.51 5.08
C LEU A 99 13.83 -1.61 4.12
N GLY A 100 15.14 -1.81 3.99
CA GLY A 100 15.73 -2.78 3.06
C GLY A 100 15.49 -2.46 1.58
N VAL A 101 15.10 -1.22 1.25
CA VAL A 101 14.87 -0.79 -0.14
C VAL A 101 16.22 -0.57 -0.82
N LYS A 102 16.59 -1.50 -1.70
CA LYS A 102 17.90 -1.49 -2.40
C LYS A 102 17.95 -0.54 -3.59
N ASP A 103 16.79 -0.23 -4.17
CA ASP A 103 16.69 0.71 -5.29
C ASP A 103 16.86 2.14 -4.76
N VAL A 104 18.04 2.72 -4.99
CA VAL A 104 18.41 4.06 -4.51
C VAL A 104 17.46 5.12 -5.06
N LYS A 105 17.12 5.04 -6.35
CA LYS A 105 16.21 6.00 -6.98
C LYS A 105 14.83 5.90 -6.35
N ARG A 106 14.32 4.68 -6.15
CA ARG A 106 13.04 4.46 -5.46
C ARG A 106 13.04 5.05 -4.05
N ASN A 107 14.11 4.84 -3.32
CA ASN A 107 14.25 5.32 -1.95
C ASN A 107 14.24 6.87 -1.91
N GLU A 108 14.99 7.52 -2.79
CA GLU A 108 14.99 8.98 -2.92
C GLU A 108 13.62 9.55 -3.33
N GLU A 109 12.91 8.89 -4.25
CA GLU A 109 11.54 9.27 -4.62
C GLU A 109 10.59 9.17 -3.42
N MET A 110 10.65 8.05 -2.69
CA MET A 110 9.83 7.84 -1.50
C MET A 110 10.10 8.90 -0.42
N LEU A 111 11.37 9.20 -0.13
CA LEU A 111 11.74 10.22 0.86
C LEU A 111 11.24 11.62 0.51
N LYS A 112 11.10 11.94 -0.78
CA LYS A 112 10.61 13.25 -1.25
C LYS A 112 9.08 13.33 -1.34
N GLU A 113 8.43 12.22 -1.66
CA GLU A 113 6.99 12.22 -1.98
C GLU A 113 6.09 11.80 -0.83
N ILE A 114 6.57 10.98 0.13
CA ILE A 114 5.70 10.44 1.18
C ILE A 114 5.25 11.55 2.12
N ASP A 115 3.93 11.70 2.25
CA ASP A 115 3.31 12.57 3.24
C ASP A 115 2.96 11.84 4.53
N ILE A 116 2.56 10.57 4.41
CA ILE A 116 1.97 9.79 5.52
C ILE A 116 2.55 8.38 5.54
N ILE A 117 2.86 7.88 6.74
CA ILE A 117 3.26 6.49 6.97
C ILE A 117 2.19 5.79 7.80
N VAL A 118 1.65 4.70 7.25
CA VAL A 118 0.75 3.79 7.96
C VAL A 118 1.50 2.50 8.25
N HIS A 119 1.90 2.34 9.50
CA HIS A 119 2.67 1.19 9.97
C HIS A 119 1.77 0.13 10.60
N SER A 120 1.55 -0.97 9.89
CA SER A 120 0.79 -2.13 10.38
C SER A 120 1.59 -3.44 10.27
N ALA A 121 2.88 -3.37 9.91
CA ALA A 121 3.73 -4.55 9.84
C ALA A 121 4.06 -5.06 11.25
N ALA A 122 3.85 -6.35 11.49
CA ALA A 122 4.25 -7.03 12.72
C ALA A 122 4.58 -8.50 12.43
N THR A 123 5.34 -9.14 13.32
CA THR A 123 5.34 -10.60 13.41
C THR A 123 4.09 -11.03 14.18
N THR A 124 3.38 -12.02 13.65
CA THR A 124 2.23 -12.63 14.35
C THR A 124 2.60 -13.99 14.92
N LYS A 125 3.89 -14.35 14.91
CA LYS A 125 4.39 -15.51 15.63
C LYS A 125 4.44 -15.14 17.11
N LEU A 126 3.61 -15.80 17.90
CA LEU A 126 3.48 -15.54 19.34
C LEU A 126 4.68 -16.07 20.15
N ASP A 127 5.48 -16.95 19.56
CA ASP A 127 6.64 -17.60 20.19
C ASP A 127 8.00 -17.03 19.74
N ASP A 128 8.03 -15.88 19.05
CA ASP A 128 9.28 -15.17 18.76
C ASP A 128 9.75 -14.44 20.05
N ARG A 129 10.36 -15.19 20.98
CA ARG A 129 11.12 -14.68 22.13
C ARG A 129 12.51 -15.29 22.19
#